data_AF-A0AA43C9A7-F1
#
_entry.id   AF-A0AA43C9A7-F1
#
_cell.length_a   1.000
_cell.length_b   1.000
_cell.length_c   1.000
_cell.angle_alpha   90.00
_cell.angle_beta   90.00
_cell.angle_gamma   90.00
#
_symmetry.space_group_name_H-M   'P 1'
#
loop_
_entity.id
_entity.type
_entity.pdbx_description
1 polymer ?
#
loop_
_entity_poly.entity_id
_entity_poly.type
_entity_poly.pdbx_seq_one_letter_code
_entity_poly.pdbx_strand_id
1 'polypeptide(L)' 'MHLTLSQDKSAMTNPIKKLLAMTPEKQMIYRVGRRTGIFSKLNDLNNPELMDHVEVARTRYGVTVDSVDEFTDKIMKQFI' A
#
# COMPACT_ATOMS: atom_id res chain seq x y z
N MET A 1 -11.19 -35.98 3.77
CA MET A 1 -10.18 -34.92 3.58
C MET A 1 -10.82 -33.59 3.94
N HIS A 2 -10.45 -33.01 5.08
CA HIS A 2 -11.08 -31.82 5.63
C HIS A 2 -9.96 -30.92 6.18
N LEU A 3 -9.61 -29.83 5.46
CA LEU A 3 -8.81 -28.67 5.91
C LEU A 3 -8.37 -27.80 4.71
N THR A 4 -9.30 -27.11 4.02
CA THR A 4 -8.94 -26.08 3.01
C THR A 4 -9.25 -24.65 3.47
N LEU A 5 -9.99 -24.45 4.56
CA LEU A 5 -10.39 -23.11 5.00
C LEU A 5 -9.27 -22.29 5.66
N SER A 6 -8.33 -22.95 6.36
CA SER A 6 -7.28 -22.27 7.14
C SER A 6 -6.14 -21.72 6.27
N GLN A 7 -5.80 -22.42 5.17
CA GLN A 7 -4.72 -22.00 4.27
C GLN A 7 -5.15 -20.78 3.43
N ASP A 8 -6.37 -20.78 2.90
CA ASP A 8 -6.93 -19.64 2.17
C ASP A 8 -7.05 -18.39 3.05
N LYS A 9 -7.57 -18.54 4.28
CA LYS A 9 -7.66 -17.41 5.23
C LYS A 9 -6.28 -16.82 5.56
N SER A 10 -5.26 -17.66 5.66
CA SER A 10 -3.88 -17.22 5.91
C SER A 10 -3.30 -16.50 4.70
N ALA A 11 -3.52 -17.01 3.49
CA ALA A 11 -3.08 -16.38 2.25
C ALA A 11 -3.70 -14.98 2.07
N MET A 12 -4.99 -14.81 2.39
CA MET A 12 -5.69 -13.52 2.30
C MET A 12 -5.25 -12.52 3.38
N THR A 13 -4.92 -12.97 4.58
CA THR A 13 -4.56 -12.08 5.70
C THR A 13 -3.08 -11.73 5.77
N ASN A 14 -2.20 -12.53 5.16
CA ASN A 14 -0.76 -12.33 5.20
C ASN A 14 -0.29 -10.96 4.67
N PRO A 15 -0.79 -10.43 3.54
CA PRO A 15 -0.39 -9.12 3.06
C PRO A 15 -0.75 -7.99 4.04
N ILE A 16 -1.92 -8.07 4.67
CA ILE A 16 -2.39 -7.08 5.65
C ILE A 16 -1.51 -7.14 6.90
N LYS A 17 -1.23 -8.34 7.43
CA LYS A 17 -0.34 -8.51 8.59
C LYS A 17 1.06 -7.98 8.33
N LYS A 18 1.63 -8.27 7.15
CA LYS A 18 2.95 -7.77 6.77
C LYS A 18 2.96 -6.24 6.68
N LEU A 19 1.91 -5.64 6.11
CA LEU A 19 1.80 -4.18 6.05
C LEU A 19 1.70 -3.55 7.44
N LEU A 20 0.86 -4.09 8.33
CA LEU A 20 0.69 -3.58 9.69
C LEU A 20 1.95 -3.72 10.55
N ALA A 21 2.84 -4.66 10.21
CA ALA A 21 4.13 -4.83 10.87
C ALA A 21 5.23 -3.87 10.35
N MET A 22 4.96 -3.08 9.31
CA MET A 22 5.92 -2.10 8.78
C MET A 22 5.89 -0.79 9.56
N THR A 23 6.99 -0.03 9.46
CA THR A 23 7.04 1.34 10.00
C THR A 23 5.99 2.24 9.33
N PRO A 24 5.52 3.31 9.99
CA PRO A 24 4.54 4.22 9.43
C PRO A 24 4.96 4.79 8.05
N GLU A 25 6.24 5.06 7.84
CA GLU A 25 6.77 5.57 6.58
C GLU A 25 6.61 4.55 5.46
N LYS A 26 6.97 3.27 5.72
CA LYS A 26 6.80 2.19 4.73
C LYS A 26 5.33 1.92 4.43
N GLN A 27 4.46 2.00 5.44
CA GLN A 27 3.02 1.90 5.23
C GLN A 27 2.50 3.02 4.34
N MET A 28 2.96 4.26 4.59
CA MET A 28 2.58 5.43 3.80
C MET A 28 3.03 5.30 2.34
N ILE A 29 4.30 4.95 2.09
CA ILE A 29 4.83 4.69 0.74
C ILE A 29 3.98 3.63 0.02
N TYR A 30 3.68 2.51 0.69
CA TYR A 30 2.85 1.48 0.10
C TYR A 30 1.43 1.97 -0.25
N ARG A 31 0.79 2.72 0.66
CA ARG A 31 -0.55 3.28 0.44
C ARG A 31 -0.55 4.26 -0.74
N VAL A 32 0.43 5.17 -0.81
CA VAL A 32 0.59 6.10 -1.92
C VAL A 32 0.72 5.33 -3.23
N GLY A 33 1.67 4.39 -3.33
CA GLY A 33 1.87 3.62 -4.54
C GLY A 33 0.67 2.77 -4.96
N ARG A 34 -0.11 2.22 -4.01
CA ARG A 34 -1.35 1.49 -4.33
C ARG A 34 -2.44 2.40 -4.86
N ARG A 35 -2.59 3.60 -4.30
CA ARG A 35 -3.66 4.54 -4.67
C ARG A 35 -3.37 5.30 -5.96
N THR A 36 -2.10 5.44 -6.33
CA THR A 36 -1.70 6.01 -7.61
C THR A 36 -1.51 4.96 -8.71
N GLY A 37 -1.68 3.67 -8.40
CA GLY A 37 -1.56 2.57 -9.36
C GLY A 37 -0.13 2.13 -9.68
N ILE A 38 0.88 2.67 -9.00
CA ILE A 38 2.30 2.32 -9.19
C ILE A 38 2.61 0.94 -8.64
N PHE A 39 2.07 0.61 -7.46
CA PHE A 39 2.23 -0.71 -6.85
C PHE A 39 1.04 -1.61 -7.13
N SER A 40 1.33 -2.85 -7.49
CA SER A 40 0.35 -3.92 -7.66
C SER A 40 0.30 -4.86 -6.46
N LYS A 41 1.41 -5.02 -5.74
CA LYS A 41 1.59 -5.98 -4.63
C LYS A 41 2.60 -5.47 -3.61
N LEU A 42 2.58 -6.07 -2.41
CA LEU A 42 3.46 -5.67 -1.31
C LEU A 42 4.96 -5.84 -1.64
N ASN A 43 5.32 -6.82 -2.48
CA ASN A 43 6.71 -7.04 -2.87
C ASN A 43 7.28 -5.94 -3.78
N ASP A 44 6.44 -5.07 -4.34
CA ASP A 44 6.89 -3.96 -5.19
C ASP A 44 7.66 -2.90 -4.39
N LEU A 45 7.53 -2.89 -3.06
CA LEU A 45 8.38 -2.09 -2.14
C LEU A 45 9.88 -2.42 -2.25
N ASN A 46 10.23 -3.56 -2.83
CA ASN A 46 11.63 -3.95 -3.04
C ASN A 46 12.15 -3.56 -4.43
N ASN A 47 11.31 -2.95 -5.28
CA ASN A 47 11.73 -2.49 -6.60
C ASN A 47 12.12 -0.99 -6.52
N PRO A 48 13.41 -0.64 -6.68
CA PRO A 48 13.88 0.74 -6.54
C PRO A 48 13.25 1.68 -7.58
N GLU A 49 13.00 1.22 -8.81
CA GLU A 49 12.38 2.04 -9.86
C GLU A 49 10.95 2.44 -9.47
N LEU A 50 10.17 1.49 -8.95
CA LEU A 50 8.81 1.77 -8.48
C LEU A 50 8.83 2.67 -7.23
N MET A 51 9.84 2.53 -6.38
CA MET A 51 10.02 3.41 -5.22
C MET A 51 10.27 4.86 -5.64
N ASP A 52 11.09 5.09 -6.66
CA ASP A 52 11.34 6.44 -7.20
C ASP A 52 10.06 7.06 -7.76
N HIS A 53 9.26 6.29 -8.51
CA HIS A 53 7.96 6.75 -8.99
C HIS A 53 6.99 7.10 -7.85
N VAL A 54 6.98 6.30 -6.78
CA VAL A 54 6.15 6.60 -5.59
C VAL A 54 6.63 7.84 -4.87
N GLU A 55 7.94 8.06 -4.77
CA GLU A 55 8.49 9.25 -4.12
C GLU A 55 8.16 10.53 -4.89
N VAL A 56 8.20 10.48 -6.23
CA VAL A 56 7.72 11.57 -7.10
C VAL A 56 6.23 11.84 -6.85
N ALA A 57 5.40 10.79 -6.78
CA ALA A 57 3.99 10.94 -6.50
C ALA A 57 3.73 11.51 -5.09
N ARG A 58 4.39 10.97 -4.07
CA ARG A 58 4.32 11.43 -2.68
C ARG A 58 4.63 12.92 -2.60
N THR A 59 5.71 13.35 -3.24
CA THR A 59 6.13 14.75 -3.29
C THR A 59 5.11 15.62 -4.01
N ARG A 60 4.61 15.17 -5.17
CA ARG A 60 3.58 15.88 -5.95
C ARG A 60 2.29 16.12 -5.17
N TYR A 61 1.87 15.14 -4.37
CA TYR A 61 0.66 15.23 -3.55
C TYR A 61 0.90 15.78 -2.13
N GLY A 62 2.16 16.03 -1.75
CA GLY A 62 2.52 16.52 -0.41
C GLY A 62 2.15 15.55 0.72
N VAL A 63 2.21 14.24 0.46
CA VAL A 63 1.75 13.23 1.42
C VAL A 63 2.81 12.96 2.48
N THR A 64 2.39 13.03 3.75
CA THR A 64 3.18 12.66 4.92
C THR A 64 2.55 11.47 5.62
N VAL A 65 3.22 10.95 6.65
CA VAL A 65 2.66 9.89 7.50
C VAL A 65 1.30 10.32 8.10
N ASP A 66 1.17 11.59 8.48
CA ASP A 66 -0.04 12.11 9.12
C ASP A 66 -1.18 12.40 8.13
N SER A 67 -0.87 12.66 6.86
CA SER A 67 -1.86 13.03 5.84
C SER A 67 -2.23 11.90 4.85
N VAL A 68 -1.61 10.72 4.97
CA VAL A 68 -1.82 9.61 4.03
C VAL A 68 -3.26 9.10 3.99
N ASP A 69 -3.98 9.17 5.12
CA ASP A 69 -5.37 8.74 5.19
C ASP A 69 -6.28 9.74 4.47
N GLU A 70 -6.09 11.05 4.69
CA GLU A 70 -6.80 12.10 3.97
C GLU A 70 -6.52 12.04 2.45
N PHE A 71 -5.26 11.80 2.08
CA PHE A 71 -4.88 11.59 0.68
C PHE A 71 -5.63 10.41 0.05
N THR A 72 -5.72 9.29 0.77
CA THR A 72 -6.41 8.08 0.30
C THR A 72 -7.89 8.38 0.03
N ASP A 73 -8.54 9.10 0.93
CA ASP A 73 -9.94 9.49 0.79
C ASP A 73 -10.16 10.43 -0.40
N LYS A 74 -9.26 11.40 -0.60
CA LYS A 74 -9.32 12.35 -1.72
C LYS A 74 -9.19 11.64 -3.08
N ILE A 75 -8.24 10.72 -3.22
CA ILE A 75 -8.03 9.97 -4.46
C ILE A 75 -9.26 9.11 -4.78
N MET A 76 -9.85 8.44 -3.78
CA MET A 76 -11.06 7.64 -4.01
C MET A 76 -12.24 8.48 -4.49
N LYS A 77 -12.39 9.71 -3.98
CA LYS A 77 -13.47 10.63 -4.38
C LYS A 77 -13.31 11.21 -5.80
N GLN A 78 -12.11 11.19 -6.39
CA GLN A 78 -11.90 11.74 -7.74
C GLN A 78 -12.48 10.88 -8.87
N PHE A 79 -12.87 9.64 -8.57
CA PHE A 79 -13.35 8.68 -9.57
C PHE A 79 -14.82 8.25 -9.32
N ILE A 80 -15.59 9.03 -8.57
CA ILE A 80 -17.01 8.80 -8.25
C ILE A 80 -17.85 9.97 -8.75
#